data_AF-A0A9D1ZWV8-F1
#
_entry.id   AF-A0A9D1ZWV8-F1
#
_cell.length_a   1.000
_cell.length_b   1.000
_cell.length_c   1.000
_cell.angle_alpha   90.00
_cell.angle_beta   90.00
_cell.angle_gamma   90.00
#
_symmetry.space_group_name_H-M   'P 1'
#
loop_
_entity.id
_entity.type
_entity.pdbx_description
1 polymer ?
#
loop_
_entity_poly.entity_id
_entity_poly.type
_entity_poly.pdbx_seq_one_letter_code
_entity_poly.pdbx_strand_id
1 'polypeptide(L)' 'MKNSEEILIYIINRLKLCLKELNTKEADEFMYGEKTAYLECLEIIQLWEKAKLYGLDYDIEKSEPL' A
#
# COMPACT_ATOMS: atom_id res chain seq x y z
N MET A 1 -10.69 9.06 -19.43
CA MET A 1 -9.29 8.73 -19.09
C MET A 1 -9.04 9.29 -17.69
N LYS A 2 -8.53 8.48 -16.77
CA LYS A 2 -8.28 8.95 -15.40
C LYS A 2 -7.10 9.94 -15.38
N ASN A 3 -7.17 10.97 -14.55
CA ASN A 3 -6.03 11.86 -14.31
C ASN A 3 -5.01 11.20 -13.34
N SER A 4 -3.86 11.84 -13.15
CA SER A 4 -2.79 11.31 -12.30
C SER A 4 -3.25 11.06 -10.86
N GLU A 5 -4.05 11.95 -10.28
CA GLU A 5 -4.57 11.80 -8.91
C GLU A 5 -5.52 10.60 -8.81
N GLU A 6 -6.44 10.47 -9.76
CA GLU A 6 -7.37 9.33 -9.83
C GLU A 6 -6.64 7.99 -9.99
N ILE A 7 -5.49 7.99 -10.67
CA ILE A 7 -4.61 6.82 -10.79
C ILE A 7 -3.91 6.53 -9.46
N LEU A 8 -3.34 7.53 -8.78
CA LEU A 8 -2.70 7.35 -7.48
C LEU A 8 -3.69 6.81 -6.44
N ILE A 9 -4.90 7.38 -6.37
CA ILE A 9 -5.97 6.92 -5.47
C ILE A 9 -6.35 5.46 -5.79
N TYR A 10 -6.43 5.11 -7.07
CA TYR A 10 -6.71 3.75 -7.48
C TYR A 10 -5.60 2.80 -7.02
N ILE A 11 -4.33 3.16 -7.21
CA ILE A 11 -3.18 2.35 -6.78
C ILE A 11 -3.17 2.16 -5.26
N ILE A 12 -3.38 3.22 -4.47
CA ILE A 12 -3.49 3.14 -3.00
C ILE A 12 -4.53 2.09 -2.60
N ASN A 13 -5.73 2.17 -3.18
CA ASN A 13 -6.82 1.25 -2.87
C ASN A 13 -6.49 -0.19 -3.28
N ARG A 14 -5.83 -0.39 -4.42
CA ARG A 14 -5.42 -1.71 -4.90
C ARG A 14 -4.36 -2.33 -4.00
N LEU A 15 -3.32 -1.58 -3.63
CA LEU A 15 -2.25 -2.06 -2.74
C LEU A 15 -2.80 -2.42 -1.36
N LYS A 16 -3.67 -1.59 -0.78
CA LYS A 16 -4.34 -1.89 0.50
C LYS A 16 -5.21 -3.15 0.42
N LEU A 17 -5.91 -3.37 -0.69
CA LEU A 17 -6.68 -4.58 -0.89
C LEU A 17 -5.76 -5.81 -0.96
N CYS A 18 -4.66 -5.74 -1.72
CA CYS A 18 -3.69 -6.82 -1.82
C CYS A 18 -3.06 -7.14 -0.45
N LEU A 19 -2.64 -6.14 0.32
CA LEU A 19 -2.14 -6.32 1.69
C LEU A 19 -3.17 -7.00 2.60
N LYS A 20 -4.43 -6.57 2.53
CA LYS A 20 -5.53 -7.21 3.28
C LYS A 20 -5.71 -8.67 2.88
N GLU A 21 -5.63 -8.99 1.59
CA GLU A 21 -5.73 -10.37 1.10
C GLU A 21 -4.55 -11.23 1.57
N LEU A 22 -3.32 -10.71 1.54
CA LEU A 22 -2.14 -11.41 2.07
C LEU A 22 -2.29 -11.73 3.55
N ASN A 23 -2.78 -10.79 4.35
CA ASN A 23 -3.02 -10.98 5.78
C ASN A 23 -4.11 -12.03 6.12
N THR A 24 -4.84 -12.55 5.11
CA THR A 24 -5.84 -13.62 5.29
C THR A 24 -5.35 -15.01 4.87
N LYS A 25 -4.15 -15.11 4.29
CA LYS A 25 -3.56 -16.37 3.84
C LYS A 25 -2.60 -16.94 4.89
N GLU A 26 -2.37 -18.26 4.83
CA GLU A 26 -1.23 -18.83 5.55
C GLU A 26 0.07 -18.27 4.94
N ALA A 27 1.01 -17.92 5.81
CA ALA A 27 2.28 -17.36 5.37
C ALA A 27 3.07 -18.39 4.56
N ASP A 28 3.54 -17.97 3.39
CA ASP A 28 4.50 -18.73 2.58
C ASP A 28 5.77 -17.90 2.34
N GLU A 29 6.80 -18.55 1.79
CA GLU A 29 8.10 -17.92 1.53
C GLU A 29 8.03 -16.77 0.51
N PHE A 30 6.97 -16.68 -0.31
CA PHE A 30 6.78 -15.62 -1.31
C PHE A 30 6.07 -14.40 -0.73
N MET A 31 5.18 -14.61 0.24
CA MET A 31 4.32 -13.57 0.82
C MET A 31 5.13 -12.42 1.43
N TYR A 32 6.29 -12.70 2.01
CA TYR A 32 7.18 -11.67 2.56
C TYR A 32 7.62 -10.67 1.49
N GLY A 33 8.04 -11.15 0.32
CA GLY A 33 8.46 -10.31 -0.80
C GLY A 33 7.29 -9.51 -1.38
N GLU A 34 6.11 -10.13 -1.52
CA GLU A 34 4.91 -9.44 -1.98
C GLU A 34 4.48 -8.32 -1.02
N LYS A 35 4.46 -8.61 0.28
CA LYS A 35 4.12 -7.62 1.32
C LYS A 35 5.11 -6.46 1.30
N THR A 36 6.40 -6.74 1.22
CA THR A 36 7.46 -5.72 1.12
C THR A 36 7.23 -4.82 -0.09
N ALA A 37 7.03 -5.39 -1.28
CA ALA A 37 6.82 -4.61 -2.50
C ALA A 37 5.58 -3.70 -2.43
N TYR A 38 4.49 -4.17 -1.80
CA TYR A 38 3.28 -3.35 -1.64
C TYR A 38 3.46 -2.21 -0.64
N LEU A 39 4.18 -2.44 0.47
CA LEU A 39 4.47 -1.41 1.46
C LEU A 39 5.40 -0.32 0.89
N GLU A 40 6.48 -0.71 0.21
CA GLU A 40 7.40 0.25 -0.44
C GLU A 40 6.68 1.13 -1.47
N CYS A 41 5.74 0.57 -2.23
CA CYS A 41 4.92 1.35 -3.15
C CYS A 41 4.04 2.37 -2.42
N LEU A 42 3.43 1.99 -1.29
CA LEU A 42 2.62 2.90 -0.49
C LEU A 42 3.48 4.01 0.13
N GLU A 43 4.71 3.72 0.55
CA GLU A 43 5.67 4.71 1.07
C GLU A 43 6.06 5.74 0.02
N ILE A 44 6.34 5.30 -1.22
CA ILE A 44 6.62 6.23 -2.33
C ILE A 44 5.40 7.12 -2.59
N ILE A 45 4.19 6.56 -2.62
CA ILE A 45 2.97 7.34 -2.83
C ILE A 45 2.71 8.28 -1.65
N GLN A 46 3.13 7.95 -0.44
CA GLN A 46 2.99 8.80 0.74
C GLN A 46 3.75 10.14 0.61
N LEU A 47 4.77 10.21 -0.25
CA LEU A 47 5.48 11.46 -0.58
C LEU A 47 4.62 12.46 -1.38
N TRP A 48 3.49 12.02 -1.95
CA TRP A 48 2.54 12.90 -2.62
C TRP A 48 1.78 13.75 -1.60
N GLU A 49 1.74 15.07 -1.83
CA GLU A 49 1.16 16.07 -0.91
C GLU A 49 -0.28 15.76 -0.44
N LYS A 50 -1.09 15.09 -1.27
CA LYS A 50 -2.49 14.73 -0.96
C LYS A 50 -2.65 13.32 -0.40
N ALA A 51 -1.58 12.52 -0.29
CA ALA A 51 -1.66 11.11 0.11
C ALA A 51 -2.39 10.91 1.45
N LYS A 52 -2.20 11.84 2.39
CA LYS A 52 -2.88 11.86 3.69
C LYS A 52 -4.40 11.91 3.57
N LEU A 53 -4.94 12.67 2.62
CA LEU A 53 -6.39 12.76 2.36
C LEU A 53 -6.98 11.43 1.88
N TYR A 54 -6.13 10.54 1.35
CA TYR A 54 -6.51 9.23 0.84
C TYR A 54 -6.05 8.09 1.76
N GLY A 55 -5.84 8.42 3.04
CA GLY A 55 -5.63 7.45 4.11
C GLY A 55 -4.20 6.91 4.19
N LEU A 56 -3.19 7.66 3.74
CA LEU A 56 -1.78 7.41 4.04
C LEU A 56 -1.26 8.42 5.08
N ASP A 57 -1.97 8.57 6.19
CA ASP A 57 -1.58 9.42 7.32
C ASP A 57 -1.16 8.58 8.53
N TYR A 58 -0.26 7.64 8.30
CA TYR A 58 0.33 6.78 9.32
C TYR A 58 1.76 6.40 8.92
N ASP A 59 2.55 5.97 9.89
CA ASP A 59 3.88 5.42 9.66
C ASP A 59 3.73 3.98 9.17
N ILE A 60 3.98 3.75 7.87
CA ILE A 60 3.73 2.46 7.20
C ILE A 60 4.63 1.38 7.80
N GLU A 61 5.93 1.64 7.94
CA GLU A 61 6.89 0.71 8.55
C GLU A 61 6.52 0.32 9.98
N LYS A 62 5.97 1.26 10.77
CA LYS A 62 5.54 0.96 12.15
C LYS A 62 4.21 0.23 12.25
N SER A 63 3.32 0.43 11.28
CA SER A 63 1.94 -0.07 11.36
C SER A 63 1.79 -1.47 10.80
N GLU A 64 2.69 -1.88 9.91
CA GLU A 64 2.65 -3.16 9.20
C GLU A 64 3.94 -3.95 9.46
N PRO A 65 4.02 -4.71 10.57
CA PRO A 65 5.19 -5.54 10.84
C PRO A 65 5.38 -6.57 9.73
N LEU A 66 6.59 -6.62 9.18
CA LEU A 66 7.05 -7.59 8.18
C LEU A 66 7.42 -8.92 8.84
#